data_AF-A0AA88YXM9-F1
#
_entry.id   AF-A0AA88YXM9-F1
#
_cell.length_a   1.000
_cell.length_b   1.000
_cell.length_c   1.000
_cell.angle_alpha   90.00
_cell.angle_beta   90.00
_cell.angle_gamma   90.00
#
_symmetry.space_group_name_H-M   'P 1'
#
loop_
_entity.id
_entity.type
_entity.pdbx_description
1 polymer ?
#
loop_
_entity_poly.entity_id
_entity_poly.type
_entity_poly.pdbx_seq_one_letter_code
_entity_poly.pdbx_strand_id
1 'polypeptide(L)'
;MEKLKWRPLADRRRDLRLVLLYKLVHDLVAIPADSLFEYNTRSSRTQHSKSIKVFSCNTEAFKNSFVPATIKEWNKLPSDVINSKTADQFKAAIAAYSD
;
A
#
# COMPACT_ATOMS: atom_id res chain seq x y z
N MET A 1 -6.57 23.65 -24.56
CA MET A 1 -5.54 22.91 -23.81
C MET A 1 -5.66 21.45 -24.19
N GLU A 2 -4.75 20.97 -25.02
CA GLU A 2 -4.65 19.54 -25.29
C GLU A 2 -4.49 18.80 -23.95
N LYS A 3 -5.47 17.95 -23.62
CA LYS A 3 -5.42 17.12 -22.42
C LYS A 3 -4.35 16.06 -22.65
N LEU A 4 -3.12 16.37 -22.24
CA LEU A 4 -2.10 15.39 -21.92
C LEU A 4 -2.82 14.28 -21.14
N LYS A 5 -2.94 13.07 -21.71
CA LYS A 5 -3.65 11.91 -21.13
C LYS A 5 -2.87 11.37 -19.91
N TRP A 6 -2.51 12.26 -19.01
CA TRP A 6 -1.69 11.99 -17.85
C TRP A 6 -2.57 11.47 -16.74
N ARG A 7 -2.05 10.45 -16.04
CA ARG A 7 -2.72 9.92 -14.85
C ARG A 7 -2.89 11.03 -13.80
N PRO A 8 -4.06 11.13 -13.15
CA PRO A 8 -4.29 12.08 -12.07
C PRO A 8 -3.18 12.08 -11.01
N LEU A 9 -2.91 13.26 -10.44
CA LEU A 9 -1.89 13.38 -9.39
C LEU A 9 -2.23 12.53 -8.15
N ALA A 10 -3.52 12.40 -7.83
CA ALA A 10 -3.99 11.58 -6.74
C ALA A 10 -3.56 10.11 -6.89
N ASP A 11 -3.77 9.53 -8.07
CA ASP A 11 -3.41 8.12 -8.35
C ASP A 11 -1.90 7.92 -8.33
N ARG A 12 -1.14 8.86 -8.92
CA ARG A 12 0.32 8.82 -8.86
C ARG A 12 0.84 8.88 -7.41
N ARG A 13 0.25 9.72 -6.55
CA ARG A 13 0.61 9.78 -5.13
C ARG A 13 0.21 8.52 -4.39
N ARG A 14 -0.94 7.95 -4.71
CA ARG A 14 -1.43 6.67 -4.16
C ARG A 14 -0.42 5.55 -4.45
N ASP A 15 -0.04 5.39 -5.72
CA ASP A 15 0.89 4.37 -6.17
C ASP A 15 2.24 4.49 -5.46
N LEU A 16 2.78 5.71 -5.35
CA LEU A 16 4.05 5.95 -4.67
C LEU A 16 4.02 5.52 -3.19
N ARG A 17 2.91 5.80 -2.49
CA ARG A 17 2.76 5.37 -1.09
C ARG A 17 2.71 3.85 -0.97
N LEU A 18 1.94 3.18 -1.82
CA LEU A 18 1.84 1.72 -1.85
C LEU A 18 3.16 1.05 -2.22
N VAL A 19 3.90 1.58 -3.20
CA VAL A 19 5.23 1.08 -3.58
C VAL A 19 6.22 1.24 -2.43
N LEU A 20 6.18 2.36 -1.70
CA LEU A 20 7.04 2.53 -0.52
C LEU A 20 6.69 1.50 0.57
N LEU A 21 5.41 1.26 0.82
CA LEU A 21 5.00 0.22 1.76
C LEU A 21 5.42 -1.19 1.30
N TYR A 22 5.32 -1.50 0.01
CA TYR A 22 5.85 -2.74 -0.54
C TYR A 22 7.34 -2.90 -0.21
N LYS A 23 8.13 -1.85 -0.42
CA LYS A 23 9.57 -1.87 -0.11
C LYS A 23 9.84 -2.07 1.38
N LEU A 24 9.05 -1.44 2.26
CA LEU A 24 9.14 -1.65 3.71
C LEU A 24 8.86 -3.11 4.08
N VAL A 25 7.77 -3.68 3.56
CA VAL A 25 7.35 -5.08 3.84
C VAL A 25 8.36 -6.12 3.34
N HIS A 26 9.18 -5.77 2.35
CA HIS A 26 10.20 -6.66 1.77
C HIS A 26 11.63 -6.27 2.15
N ASP A 27 11.81 -5.43 3.18
CA ASP A 27 13.12 -4.99 3.68
C ASP A 27 14.03 -4.37 2.60
N LEU A 28 13.43 -3.71 1.61
CA LEU A 28 14.13 -3.05 0.50
C LEU A 28 14.49 -1.59 0.82
N VAL A 29 14.29 -1.14 2.05
CA VAL A 29 14.63 0.18 2.56
C VAL A 29 15.21 0.08 3.97
N ALA A 30 16.07 1.02 4.34
CA ALA A 30 16.73 1.06 5.65
C ALA A 30 15.82 1.59 6.77
N ILE A 31 14.56 1.15 6.80
CA ILE A 31 13.58 1.46 7.84
C ILE A 31 12.93 0.14 8.23
N PRO A 32 13.10 -0.33 9.49
CA PRO A 32 12.54 -1.61 9.92
C PRO A 32 11.01 -1.52 9.98
N ALA A 33 10.33 -2.41 9.24
CA ALA A 33 8.87 -2.44 9.17
C ALA A 33 8.22 -2.63 10.56
N ASP A 34 8.84 -3.44 11.41
CA ASP A 34 8.38 -3.75 12.77
C ASP A 34 8.34 -2.51 13.68
N SER A 35 9.09 -1.45 13.35
CA SER A 35 9.02 -0.18 14.09
C SER A 35 7.78 0.66 13.74
N LEU A 36 7.16 0.37 12.59
CA LEU A 36 6.08 1.18 12.02
C LEU A 36 4.72 0.53 12.14
N PHE A 37 4.61 -0.80 12.05
CA PHE A 37 3.33 -1.50 12.09
C PHE A 37 3.49 -2.98 12.43
N GLU A 38 2.38 -3.62 12.79
CA GLU A 38 2.32 -5.05 13.11
C GLU A 38 1.46 -5.80 12.09
N TYR A 39 1.86 -7.01 11.71
CA TYR A 39 1.07 -7.88 10.84
C TYR A 39 -0.14 -8.49 11.57
N ASN A 40 -1.20 -8.79 10.81
CA ASN A 40 -2.31 -9.59 11.35
C ASN A 40 -1.82 -11.03 11.57
N THR A 41 -1.95 -11.52 12.80
CA THR A 41 -1.55 -12.88 13.18
C THR A 41 -2.63 -13.92 12.90
N ARG A 42 -3.88 -13.48 12.72
CA ARG A 42 -5.03 -14.36 12.41
C ARG A 42 -5.30 -14.31 10.92
N SER A 43 -5.28 -15.49 10.30
CA SER A 43 -5.76 -15.67 8.94
C SER A 43 -7.28 -15.42 8.87
N SER A 44 -7.69 -14.59 7.92
CA SER A 44 -9.09 -14.42 7.53
C SER A 44 -9.23 -14.80 6.05
N ARG A 45 -10.38 -15.39 5.68
CA ARG A 45 -10.70 -15.70 4.26
C ARG A 45 -10.69 -14.47 3.35
N THR A 46 -10.81 -13.28 3.93
CA THR A 46 -10.85 -12.00 3.21
C THR A 46 -9.52 -11.25 3.22
N GLN A 47 -8.50 -11.77 3.92
CA GLN A 47 -7.21 -11.10 4.08
C GLN A 47 -6.10 -11.89 3.38
N HIS A 48 -5.12 -11.17 2.84
CA HIS A 48 -3.94 -11.77 2.22
C HIS A 48 -2.84 -12.02 3.27
N SER A 49 -1.83 -12.80 2.90
CA SER A 49 -0.75 -13.23 3.81
C SER A 49 0.03 -12.08 4.47
N LYS A 50 0.18 -10.96 3.76
CA LYS A 50 0.88 -9.74 4.23
C LYS A 50 -0.05 -8.65 4.77
N SER A 51 -1.25 -8.99 5.24
CA SER A 51 -2.18 -7.99 5.76
C SER A 51 -1.67 -7.42 7.10
N ILE A 52 -1.79 -6.11 7.27
CA ILE A 52 -1.26 -5.35 8.41
C ILE A 52 -2.41 -4.93 9.34
N LYS A 53 -2.17 -4.83 10.65
CA LYS A 53 -3.15 -4.33 11.60
C LYS A 53 -3.50 -2.86 11.28
N VAL A 54 -4.79 -2.55 11.27
CA VAL A 54 -5.26 -1.18 11.00
C VAL A 54 -5.08 -0.32 12.25
N PHE A 55 -4.53 0.88 12.08
CA PHE A 55 -4.35 1.85 13.16
C PHE A 55 -5.69 2.40 13.66
N SER A 56 -5.85 2.47 14.99
CA SER A 56 -6.90 3.32 15.57
C SER A 56 -6.51 4.78 15.41
N CYS A 57 -7.36 5.55 14.72
CA CYS A 57 -7.09 6.95 14.42
C CYS A 57 -8.17 7.82 15.05
N ASN A 58 -7.77 8.69 15.98
CA ASN A 58 -8.69 9.59 16.68
C ASN A 58 -8.86 10.95 15.99
N THR A 59 -8.05 11.24 14.97
CA THR A 59 -8.12 12.49 14.19
C THR A 59 -8.07 12.20 12.70
N GLU A 60 -8.75 13.03 11.91
CA GLU A 60 -8.69 12.95 10.44
C GLU A 60 -7.28 13.24 9.92
N ALA A 61 -6.51 14.11 10.60
CA ALA A 61 -5.13 14.38 10.24
C ALA A 61 -4.27 13.12 10.32
N PHE A 62 -4.35 12.37 11.43
CA PHE A 62 -3.58 11.13 11.58
C PHE A 62 -4.10 10.03 10.65
N LYS A 63 -5.42 9.89 10.53
CA LYS A 63 -6.06 8.92 9.61
C LYS A 63 -5.63 9.10 8.15
N ASN A 64 -5.47 10.34 7.72
CA ASN A 64 -5.02 10.68 6.36
C ASN A 64 -3.49 10.83 6.25
N SER A 65 -2.74 10.62 7.34
CA SER A 65 -1.29 10.54 7.29
C SER A 65 -0.83 9.27 6.56
N PHE A 66 0.46 9.24 6.22
CA PHE A 66 1.04 8.20 5.35
C PHE A 66 0.71 6.78 5.81
N VAL A 67 1.01 6.41 7.06
CA VAL A 67 0.95 5.01 7.52
C VAL A 67 -0.50 4.50 7.56
N PRO A 68 -1.46 5.14 8.25
CA PRO A 68 -2.82 4.60 8.38
C PRO A 68 -3.57 4.56 7.05
N ALA A 69 -3.41 5.61 6.22
CA ALA A 69 -4.06 5.67 4.92
C ALA A 69 -3.53 4.59 3.97
N THR A 70 -2.21 4.37 3.96
CA THR A 70 -1.58 3.39 3.06
C THR A 70 -1.87 1.96 3.48
N ILE A 71 -1.86 1.65 4.78
CA ILE A 71 -2.22 0.30 5.28
C ILE A 71 -3.67 -0.06 4.93
N LYS A 72 -4.59 0.90 5.05
CA LYS A 72 -6.00 0.68 4.69
C LYS A 72 -6.16 0.31 3.21
N GLU A 73 -5.40 0.93 2.33
CA GLU A 73 -5.41 0.61 0.90
C GLU A 73 -4.67 -0.71 0.60
N TRP A 74 -3.52 -0.92 1.22
CA TRP A 74 -2.72 -2.15 1.09
C TRP A 74 -3.53 -3.39 1.42
N ASN A 75 -4.25 -3.38 2.54
CA ASN A 75 -5.10 -4.49 2.98
C ASN A 75 -6.28 -4.80 2.06
N LYS A 76 -6.60 -3.89 1.13
CA LYS A 76 -7.65 -4.10 0.11
C LYS A 76 -7.10 -4.64 -1.21
N LEU A 77 -5.78 -4.69 -1.37
CA LEU A 77 -5.18 -5.21 -2.58
C LEU A 77 -5.38 -6.74 -2.64
N PRO A 78 -5.66 -7.28 -3.83
CA PRO A 78 -5.79 -8.71 -3.99
C PRO A 78 -4.42 -9.41 -3.85
N SER A 79 -4.47 -10.68 -3.46
CA SER A 79 -3.28 -11.46 -3.07
C SER A 79 -2.26 -11.62 -4.20
N ASP A 80 -2.71 -11.68 -5.45
CA ASP A 80 -1.89 -11.70 -6.65
C ASP A 80 -0.99 -10.46 -6.77
N VAL A 81 -1.55 -9.26 -6.54
CA VAL A 81 -0.80 -8.00 -6.54
C VAL A 81 0.24 -8.01 -5.42
N ILE A 82 -0.17 -8.38 -4.19
CA ILE A 82 0.70 -8.43 -3.01
C ILE A 82 1.86 -9.43 -3.14
N ASN A 83 1.66 -10.51 -3.89
CA ASN A 83 2.65 -11.55 -4.13
C ASN A 83 3.57 -11.26 -5.32
N SER A 84 3.54 -10.05 -5.88
CA SER A 84 4.51 -9.58 -6.87
C SER A 84 5.95 -9.78 -6.38
N LYS A 85 6.83 -10.30 -7.25
CA LYS A 85 8.20 -10.67 -6.88
C LYS A 85 9.17 -9.49 -6.82
N THR A 86 8.87 -8.42 -7.54
CA THR A 86 9.70 -7.21 -7.59
C THR A 86 8.85 -5.96 -7.39
N ALA A 87 9.50 -4.87 -6.94
CA ALA A 87 8.83 -3.58 -6.79
C ALA A 87 8.29 -3.03 -8.11
N ASP A 88 8.97 -3.32 -9.24
CA ASP A 88 8.51 -2.89 -10.56
C ASP A 88 7.28 -3.67 -11.04
N GLN A 89 7.22 -4.98 -10.78
CA GLN A 89 6.03 -5.80 -11.03
C GLN A 89 4.85 -5.31 -10.18
N PHE A 90 5.09 -5.05 -8.89
CA PHE A 90 4.08 -4.51 -7.99
C PHE A 90 3.57 -3.15 -8.49
N LYS A 91 4.47 -2.24 -8.86
CA LYS A 91 4.15 -0.91 -9.39
C LYS A 91 3.31 -0.99 -10.67
N ALA A 92 3.63 -1.91 -11.57
CA ALA A 92 2.85 -2.14 -12.79
C ALA A 92 1.45 -2.68 -12.45
N ALA A 93 1.36 -3.64 -11.51
CA ALA A 93 0.10 -4.26 -11.11
C ALA A 93 -0.87 -3.28 -10.44
N ILE A 94 -0.40 -2.43 -9.52
CA ILE A 94 -1.26 -1.41 -8.88
C ILE A 94 -1.73 -0.34 -9.87
N ALA A 95 -0.89 0.00 -10.86
CA ALA A 95 -1.27 0.97 -11.88
C ALA A 95 -2.40 0.45 -12.77
N ALA A 96 -2.41 -0.87 -13.05
CA ALA A 96 -3.48 -1.54 -13.79
C ALA A 96 -4.76 -1.76 -12.97
N TYR A 97 -4.68 -1.80 -11.63
CA TYR A 97 -5.82 -1.95 -10.73
C TYR A 97 -6.60 -0.64 -10.48
N SER A 98 -6.09 0.49 -10.97
CA SER A 98 -6.65 1.83 -10.71
C SER A 98 -7.67 2.29 -11.77
N ASP A 99 -8.05 1.42 -12.70
CA ASP A 99 -9.10 1.63 -13.71
C ASP A 99 -10.40 0.89 -13.33
#